data_AF-A0A7Y2KYL7-F1
#
_entry.id   AF-A0A7Y2KYL7-F1
#
_cell.length_a   1.000
_cell.length_b   1.000
_cell.length_c   1.000
_cell.angle_alpha   90.00
_cell.angle_beta   90.00
_cell.angle_gamma   90.00
#
_symmetry.space_group_name_H-M   'P 1'
#
loop_
_entity.id
_entity.type
_entity.pdbx_description
1 polymer ?
#
loop_
_entity_poly.entity_id
_entity_poly.type
_entity_poly.pdbx_seq_one_letter_code
_entity_poly.pdbx_strand_id
1 'polypeptide(L)'
;TLWYASGDATRRDLAQAVRSMLKPVGIEVDLKSGSWETVERNMHANPTLFGWGSLDPMELYHHYSSKAAGVEYYNPGYYKNPVVDQHLQQALDAPTWQQAVPFWQQVEWDGKTGAGVKGDAAWAWLLNVQHTYLADECIDLGKGAPEIHGSWSLLNSLDGWKWTCK
;
A
#
# COMPACT_ATOMS: atom_id res chain seq x y z
N THR A 1 6.51 15.93 -11.25
CA THR A 1 7.07 14.65 -11.75
C THR A 1 6.49 13.50 -10.95
N LEU A 2 6.21 12.36 -11.57
CA LEU A 2 5.90 11.09 -10.93
C LEU A 2 7.08 10.13 -11.17
N TRP A 3 7.64 9.59 -10.08
CA TRP A 3 8.70 8.57 -10.13
C TRP A 3 8.15 7.15 -9.96
N TYR A 4 8.83 6.18 -10.58
CA TYR A 4 8.58 4.75 -10.35
C TYR A 4 9.84 3.92 -10.62
N ALA A 5 9.97 2.77 -9.97
CA ALA A 5 11.07 1.84 -10.23
C ALA A 5 10.98 1.24 -11.65
N SER A 6 12.08 1.23 -12.40
CA SER A 6 12.18 0.61 -13.72
C SER A 6 12.30 -0.91 -13.64
N GLY A 7 11.89 -1.62 -14.71
CA GLY A 7 12.02 -3.08 -14.82
C GLY A 7 10.68 -3.81 -14.94
N ASP A 8 9.56 -3.14 -14.59
CA ASP A 8 8.20 -3.63 -14.80
C ASP A 8 7.45 -2.77 -15.83
N ALA A 9 6.79 -3.43 -16.79
CA ALA A 9 5.95 -2.77 -17.79
C ALA A 9 4.61 -2.30 -17.20
N THR A 10 4.04 -3.04 -16.24
CA THR A 10 2.74 -2.71 -15.61
C THR A 10 2.80 -1.37 -14.91
N ARG A 11 3.87 -1.14 -14.13
CA ARG A 11 4.13 0.12 -13.41
C ARG A 11 4.41 1.30 -14.35
N ARG A 12 5.09 1.06 -15.49
CA ARG A 12 5.27 2.06 -16.55
C ARG A 12 3.92 2.49 -17.12
N ASP A 13 3.06 1.53 -17.45
CA ASP A 13 1.79 1.79 -18.14
C ASP A 13 0.74 2.38 -17.17
N LEU A 14 0.76 1.97 -15.90
CA LEU A 14 0.00 2.63 -14.83
C LEU A 14 0.43 4.10 -14.64
N ALA A 15 1.72 4.41 -14.65
CA ALA A 15 2.20 5.79 -14.58
C ALA A 15 1.77 6.64 -15.80
N GLN A 16 1.72 6.04 -17.00
CA GLN A 16 1.15 6.69 -18.20
C GLN A 16 -0.36 6.90 -18.10
N ALA A 17 -1.10 5.95 -17.53
CA ALA A 17 -2.53 6.11 -17.25
C ALA A 17 -2.78 7.26 -16.27
N VAL A 18 -2.02 7.34 -15.17
CA VAL A 18 -2.10 8.44 -14.19
C VAL A 18 -1.81 9.81 -14.84
N ARG A 19 -0.74 9.95 -15.64
CA ARG A 19 -0.48 11.17 -16.42
C ARG A 19 -1.66 11.55 -17.33
N SER A 20 -2.30 10.54 -17.94
CA SER A 20 -3.42 10.74 -18.88
C SER A 20 -4.72 11.13 -18.17
N MET A 21 -4.99 10.56 -16.99
CA MET A 21 -6.17 10.84 -16.16
C MET A 21 -6.10 12.21 -15.47
N LEU A 22 -4.88 12.70 -15.17
CA LEU A 22 -4.68 14.01 -14.51
C LEU A 22 -4.60 15.19 -15.49
N LYS A 23 -4.36 14.95 -16.78
CA LYS A 23 -4.32 16.01 -17.81
C LYS A 23 -5.64 16.80 -17.94
N PRO A 24 -6.85 16.20 -17.93
CA PRO A 24 -8.11 16.94 -18.02
C PRO A 24 -8.38 17.90 -16.85
N VAL A 25 -7.76 17.69 -15.68
CA VAL A 25 -7.86 18.60 -14.52
C VAL A 25 -6.70 19.61 -14.45
N GLY A 26 -5.92 19.75 -15.53
CA GLY A 26 -4.86 20.75 -15.65
C GLY A 26 -3.54 20.41 -14.97
N ILE A 27 -3.35 19.17 -14.51
CA ILE A 27 -2.12 18.74 -13.85
C ILE A 27 -1.19 18.05 -14.86
N GLU A 28 -0.07 18.67 -15.18
CA GLU A 28 0.96 18.09 -16.05
C GLU A 28 1.93 17.20 -15.25
N VAL A 29 2.04 15.93 -15.65
CA VAL A 29 2.80 14.91 -14.90
C VAL A 29 3.92 14.32 -15.74
N ASP A 30 5.12 14.89 -15.66
CA ASP A 30 6.32 14.25 -16.21
C ASP A 30 6.69 12.97 -15.47
N LEU A 31 7.06 11.95 -16.24
CA LEU A 31 7.34 10.61 -15.75
C LEU A 31 8.86 10.38 -15.73
N LYS A 32 9.37 9.85 -14.62
CA LYS A 32 10.76 9.38 -14.52
C LYS A 32 10.83 7.99 -13.90
N SER A 33 11.82 7.22 -14.32
CA SER A 33 12.10 5.90 -13.76
C SER A 33 13.58 5.61 -13.73
N GLY A 34 13.95 4.66 -12.89
CA GLY A 34 15.31 4.19 -12.68
C GLY A 34 15.33 3.06 -11.65
N SER A 35 16.53 2.64 -11.28
CA SER A 35 16.74 1.66 -10.21
C SER A 35 16.24 2.17 -8.85
N TRP A 36 16.11 1.31 -7.85
CA TRP A 36 15.63 1.71 -6.52
C TRP A 36 16.52 2.76 -5.85
N GLU A 37 17.85 2.69 -6.02
CA GLU A 37 18.81 3.69 -5.55
C GLU A 37 18.63 5.04 -6.29
N THR A 38 18.05 5.03 -7.49
CA THR A 38 17.68 6.25 -8.21
C THR A 38 16.38 6.83 -7.66
N VAL A 39 15.41 5.98 -7.31
CA VAL A 39 14.12 6.37 -6.72
C VAL A 39 14.31 6.95 -5.31
N GLU A 40 15.08 6.30 -4.44
CA GLU A 40 15.55 6.79 -3.12
C GLU A 40 15.90 8.28 -3.15
N ARG A 41 16.82 8.65 -4.03
CA ARG A 41 17.38 10.01 -4.15
C ARG A 41 16.36 11.06 -4.61
N ASN A 42 15.15 10.65 -5.00
CA ASN A 42 14.11 11.52 -5.57
C ASN A 42 12.75 11.43 -4.86
N MET A 43 12.46 10.34 -4.13
CA MET A 43 11.13 10.03 -3.60
C MET A 43 10.65 11.01 -2.52
N HIS A 44 11.57 11.63 -1.80
CA HIS A 44 11.27 12.64 -0.77
C HIS A 44 10.91 14.03 -1.33
N ALA A 45 11.10 14.24 -2.64
CA ALA A 45 10.87 15.52 -3.31
C ALA A 45 9.86 15.42 -4.49
N ASN A 46 9.30 14.24 -4.75
CA ASN A 46 8.40 13.99 -5.87
C ASN A 46 7.36 12.90 -5.50
N PRO A 47 6.10 13.02 -5.96
CA PRO A 47 5.17 11.89 -6.02
C PRO A 47 5.84 10.64 -6.60
N THR A 48 5.68 9.50 -5.93
CA THR A 48 6.37 8.25 -6.26
C THR A 48 5.41 7.06 -6.15
N LEU A 49 5.40 6.20 -7.18
CA LEU A 49 4.53 5.04 -7.28
C LEU A 49 5.15 3.81 -6.59
N PHE A 50 4.56 3.42 -5.47
CA PHE A 50 4.92 2.25 -4.67
C PHE A 50 3.94 1.09 -4.86
N GLY A 51 4.35 -0.10 -4.41
CA GLY A 51 3.46 -1.22 -4.09
C GLY A 51 3.72 -1.65 -2.65
N TRP A 52 2.67 -1.71 -1.84
CA TRP A 52 2.64 -2.07 -0.42
C TRP A 52 1.60 -3.19 -0.22
N GLY A 53 1.38 -3.67 1.02
CA GLY A 53 0.29 -4.60 1.30
C GLY A 53 0.64 -5.67 2.32
N SER A 54 0.32 -5.37 3.58
CA SER A 54 0.46 -6.27 4.73
C SER A 54 -0.89 -6.81 5.22
N LEU A 55 -0.84 -7.96 5.91
CA LEU A 55 -1.94 -8.46 6.75
C LEU A 55 -1.85 -7.92 8.19
N ASP A 56 -0.74 -7.26 8.55
CA ASP A 56 -0.50 -6.63 9.83
C ASP A 56 -0.83 -5.11 9.76
N PRO A 57 -1.72 -4.59 10.62
CA PRO A 57 -2.09 -3.17 10.62
C PRO A 57 -0.93 -2.21 10.96
N MET A 58 0.22 -2.70 11.44
CA MET A 58 1.44 -1.90 11.65
C MET A 58 1.93 -1.19 10.38
N GLU A 59 1.55 -1.65 9.18
CA GLU A 59 1.81 -0.92 7.92
C GLU A 59 1.21 0.50 7.92
N LEU A 60 0.09 0.73 8.63
CA LEU A 60 -0.46 2.08 8.85
C LEU A 60 0.48 2.98 9.67
N TYR A 61 1.16 2.44 10.68
CA TYR A 61 2.16 3.19 11.44
C TYR A 61 3.36 3.55 10.55
N HIS A 62 3.82 2.62 9.72
CA HIS A 62 4.90 2.85 8.77
C HIS A 62 4.54 3.91 7.70
N HIS A 63 3.28 3.97 7.26
CA HIS A 63 2.84 5.00 6.33
C HIS A 63 2.67 6.38 6.98
N TYR A 64 2.14 6.44 8.20
CA TYR A 64 1.54 7.67 8.72
C TYR A 64 2.15 8.23 10.02
N SER A 65 3.00 7.50 10.75
CA SER A 65 3.63 8.08 11.94
C SER A 65 4.70 9.11 11.55
N SER A 66 4.74 10.23 12.28
CA SER A 66 5.82 11.23 12.13
C SER A 66 7.20 10.69 12.53
N LYS A 67 7.25 9.58 13.28
CA LYS A 67 8.46 8.83 13.66
C LYS A 67 9.01 7.98 12.51
N ALA A 68 8.18 7.61 11.53
CA ALA A 68 8.59 6.85 10.33
C ALA A 68 9.03 7.75 9.16
N ALA A 69 8.90 9.08 9.30
CA ALA A 69 9.13 10.06 8.25
C ALA A 69 10.57 10.02 7.69
N GLY A 70 10.73 9.47 6.50
CA GLY A 70 12.04 9.29 5.84
C GLY A 70 12.89 8.16 6.44
N VAL A 71 12.26 7.14 7.04
CA VAL A 71 12.94 5.93 7.52
C VAL A 71 12.85 4.85 6.46
N GLU A 72 13.97 4.50 5.82
CA GLU A 72 14.01 3.63 4.65
C GLU A 72 13.03 4.13 3.56
N TYR A 73 12.12 3.26 3.08
CA TYR A 73 11.06 3.60 2.13
C TYR A 73 9.75 4.05 2.82
N TYR A 74 9.70 4.08 4.16
CA TYR A 74 8.51 4.41 4.92
C TYR A 74 8.32 5.93 5.07
N ASN A 75 7.05 6.34 5.13
CA ASN A 75 6.58 7.72 5.12
C ASN A 75 7.52 8.68 4.31
N PRO A 76 7.71 8.43 3.00
CA PRO A 76 8.74 9.13 2.21
C PRO A 76 8.40 10.59 1.96
N GLY A 77 7.10 10.95 1.99
CA GLY A 77 6.62 12.33 1.89
C GLY A 77 6.78 13.17 3.17
N TYR A 78 7.39 12.63 4.22
CA TYR A 78 7.54 13.29 5.53
C TYR A 78 6.22 13.78 6.14
N TYR A 79 5.13 13.02 5.97
CA TYR A 79 3.82 13.30 6.55
C TYR A 79 3.89 13.32 8.09
N LYS A 80 3.26 14.31 8.72
CA LYS A 80 3.20 14.47 10.18
C LYS A 80 1.87 15.09 10.60
N ASN A 81 1.06 14.35 11.35
CA ASN A 81 -0.14 14.86 12.00
C ASN A 81 -0.20 14.29 13.43
N PRO A 82 -0.16 15.14 14.49
CA PRO A 82 -0.07 14.68 15.86
C PRO A 82 -1.34 13.96 16.36
N VAL A 83 -2.50 14.19 15.72
CA VAL A 83 -3.74 13.46 16.02
C VAL A 83 -3.67 12.05 15.44
N VAL A 84 -3.13 11.91 14.23
CA VAL A 84 -2.85 10.59 13.64
C VAL A 84 -1.80 9.83 14.45
N ASP A 85 -0.69 10.46 14.86
CA ASP A 85 0.27 9.83 15.78
C ASP A 85 -0.37 9.39 17.11
N GLN A 86 -1.34 10.15 17.64
CA GLN A 86 -2.10 9.74 18.82
C GLN A 86 -2.96 8.50 18.55
N HIS A 87 -3.70 8.43 17.44
CA HIS A 87 -4.51 7.27 17.10
C HIS A 87 -3.66 6.02 16.81
N LEU A 88 -2.53 6.19 16.13
CA LEU A 88 -1.54 5.13 15.92
C LEU A 88 -1.01 4.59 17.26
N GLN A 89 -0.67 5.48 18.20
CA GLN A 89 -0.22 5.09 19.54
C GLN A 89 -1.33 4.37 20.34
N GLN A 90 -2.57 4.88 20.30
CA GLN A 90 -3.74 4.24 20.92
C GLN A 90 -4.02 2.83 20.35
N ALA A 91 -3.77 2.63 19.06
CA ALA A 91 -3.94 1.33 18.41
C ALA A 91 -2.86 0.32 18.82
N LEU A 92 -1.63 0.79 19.05
CA LEU A 92 -0.51 -0.03 19.54
C LEU A 92 -0.64 -0.38 21.03
N ASP A 93 -1.13 0.55 21.85
CA ASP A 93 -1.28 0.37 23.30
C ASP A 93 -2.59 -0.38 23.68
N ALA A 94 -3.43 -0.75 22.71
CA ALA A 94 -4.69 -1.46 22.94
C ALA A 94 -4.45 -2.91 23.40
N PRO A 95 -5.19 -3.42 24.41
CA PRO A 95 -4.90 -4.71 25.04
C PRO A 95 -5.26 -5.93 24.17
N THR A 96 -6.06 -5.74 23.10
CA THR A 96 -6.30 -6.76 22.07
C THR A 96 -6.44 -6.11 20.70
N TRP A 97 -6.14 -6.86 19.63
CA TRP A 97 -6.24 -6.35 18.25
C TRP A 97 -7.67 -5.91 17.90
N GLN A 98 -8.70 -6.57 18.45
CA GLN A 98 -10.10 -6.16 18.22
C GLN A 98 -10.40 -4.77 18.81
N GLN A 99 -9.73 -4.40 19.91
CA GLN A 99 -9.84 -3.07 20.52
C GLN A 99 -8.91 -2.04 19.82
N ALA A 100 -7.90 -2.50 19.08
CA ALA A 100 -7.05 -1.63 18.25
C ALA A 100 -7.77 -1.16 16.96
N VAL A 101 -8.61 -2.00 16.35
CA VAL A 101 -9.28 -1.71 15.05
C VAL A 101 -9.95 -0.32 14.98
N PRO A 102 -10.74 0.14 15.98
CA PRO A 102 -11.35 1.46 15.94
C PRO A 102 -10.35 2.62 15.91
N PHE A 103 -9.16 2.46 16.51
CA PHE A 103 -8.09 3.46 16.48
C PHE A 103 -7.33 3.43 15.15
N TRP A 104 -7.06 2.24 14.59
CA TRP A 104 -6.54 2.10 13.22
C TRP A 104 -7.48 2.74 12.18
N GLN A 105 -8.80 2.70 12.39
CA GLN A 105 -9.78 3.37 11.51
C GLN A 105 -9.74 4.90 11.61
N GLN A 106 -9.45 5.47 12.79
CA GLN A 106 -9.34 6.92 13.00
C GLN A 106 -8.11 7.55 12.31
N VAL A 107 -7.14 6.73 11.88
CA VAL A 107 -5.99 7.18 11.07
C VAL A 107 -6.42 7.76 9.72
N GLU A 108 -7.42 7.16 9.07
CA GLU A 108 -8.00 7.66 7.81
C GLU A 108 -8.81 8.94 8.07
N TRP A 109 -9.70 8.93 9.08
CA TRP A 109 -10.55 10.05 9.46
C TRP A 109 -11.16 9.89 10.87
N ASP A 110 -10.90 10.81 11.80
CA ASP A 110 -11.46 10.81 13.17
C ASP A 110 -12.84 11.49 13.28
N GLY A 111 -13.25 12.23 12.24
CA GLY A 111 -14.40 13.15 12.26
C GLY A 111 -14.05 14.61 11.96
N LYS A 112 -12.76 14.96 12.01
CA LYS A 112 -12.21 16.32 11.94
C LYS A 112 -10.87 16.40 11.17
N THR A 113 -10.04 15.37 11.24
CA THR A 113 -8.73 15.24 10.59
C THR A 113 -8.38 13.77 10.34
N GLY A 114 -7.25 13.49 9.71
CA GLY A 114 -6.79 12.15 9.35
C GLY A 114 -5.89 12.20 8.11
N ALA A 115 -5.14 11.13 7.86
CA ALA A 115 -4.24 11.04 6.70
C ALA A 115 -4.98 10.80 5.37
N GLY A 116 -6.27 10.44 5.46
CA GLY A 116 -7.13 10.04 4.36
C GLY A 116 -7.61 11.16 3.45
N VAL A 117 -8.40 10.79 2.44
CA VAL A 117 -8.89 11.70 1.37
C VAL A 117 -9.80 12.81 1.89
N LYS A 118 -10.40 12.64 3.08
CA LYS A 118 -11.22 13.67 3.76
C LYS A 118 -10.39 14.66 4.59
N GLY A 119 -9.16 14.31 4.95
CA GLY A 119 -8.24 15.12 5.71
C GLY A 119 -7.05 15.55 4.86
N ASP A 120 -5.87 15.09 5.24
CA ASP A 120 -4.60 15.58 4.70
C ASP A 120 -4.21 14.93 3.34
N ALA A 121 -4.93 13.88 2.91
CA ALA A 121 -4.77 13.18 1.64
C ALA A 121 -3.31 12.78 1.30
N ALA A 122 -2.61 12.18 2.27
CA ALA A 122 -1.17 11.89 2.18
C ALA A 122 -0.78 10.88 1.08
N TRP A 123 -1.73 10.09 0.59
CA TRP A 123 -1.57 9.18 -0.55
C TRP A 123 -2.76 9.24 -1.50
N ALA A 124 -2.50 9.05 -2.79
CA ALA A 124 -3.51 8.67 -3.78
C ALA A 124 -3.45 7.15 -4.00
N TRP A 125 -4.08 6.38 -3.11
CA TRP A 125 -4.19 4.92 -3.25
C TRP A 125 -4.98 4.55 -4.51
N LEU A 126 -4.45 3.60 -5.30
CA LEU A 126 -4.96 3.31 -6.65
C LEU A 126 -5.73 1.97 -6.75
N LEU A 127 -5.09 0.86 -6.37
CA LEU A 127 -5.57 -0.50 -6.65
C LEU A 127 -5.05 -1.48 -5.60
N ASN A 128 -5.87 -2.51 -5.30
CA ASN A 128 -5.39 -3.78 -4.76
C ASN A 128 -5.21 -4.76 -5.92
N VAL A 129 -4.09 -5.48 -5.96
CA VAL A 129 -3.81 -6.49 -6.98
C VAL A 129 -4.43 -7.84 -6.57
N GLN A 130 -4.93 -8.60 -7.55
CA GLN A 130 -5.29 -10.01 -7.37
C GLN A 130 -4.19 -10.87 -7.98
N HIS A 131 -3.79 -11.94 -7.29
CA HIS A 131 -2.90 -12.95 -7.86
C HIS A 131 -3.67 -13.89 -8.80
N THR A 132 -2.96 -14.41 -9.80
CA THR A 132 -3.53 -15.27 -10.84
C THR A 132 -2.72 -16.55 -10.96
N TYR A 133 -3.42 -17.68 -10.93
CA TYR A 133 -2.82 -19.01 -11.00
C TYR A 133 -3.50 -19.85 -12.08
N LEU A 134 -2.71 -20.71 -12.71
CA LEU A 134 -3.19 -21.82 -13.52
C LEU A 134 -2.89 -23.10 -12.75
N ALA A 135 -3.90 -23.95 -12.60
CA ALA A 135 -3.81 -25.28 -12.02
C ALA A 135 -4.46 -26.27 -12.99
N ASP A 136 -4.18 -27.56 -12.80
CA ASP A 136 -4.91 -28.63 -13.48
C ASP A 136 -6.38 -28.64 -13.00
N GLU A 137 -7.34 -29.00 -13.87
CA GLU A 137 -8.77 -29.04 -13.53
C GLU A 137 -9.08 -30.02 -12.38
N CYS A 138 -8.19 -31.00 -12.15
CA CYS A 138 -8.25 -31.93 -11.03
C CYS A 138 -7.79 -31.35 -9.68
N ILE A 139 -7.39 -30.07 -9.60
CA ILE A 139 -6.87 -29.43 -8.38
C ILE A 139 -7.80 -28.28 -7.92
N ASP A 140 -8.51 -28.50 -6.82
CA ASP A 140 -9.18 -27.44 -6.04
C ASP A 140 -8.14 -26.80 -5.10
N LEU A 141 -7.78 -25.53 -5.33
CA LEU A 141 -6.87 -24.75 -4.48
C LEU A 141 -7.52 -24.26 -3.17
N GLY A 142 -8.81 -24.56 -2.93
CA GLY A 142 -9.50 -24.17 -1.72
C GLY A 142 -9.64 -22.66 -1.55
N LYS A 143 -9.51 -22.18 -0.32
CA LYS A 143 -9.56 -20.75 0.06
C LYS A 143 -8.69 -20.49 1.30
N GLY A 144 -7.95 -19.39 1.29
CA GLY A 144 -7.19 -18.88 2.43
C GLY A 144 -7.61 -17.46 2.82
N ALA A 145 -6.74 -16.80 3.59
CA ALA A 145 -6.77 -15.34 3.73
C ALA A 145 -6.40 -14.64 2.40
N PRO A 146 -6.56 -13.31 2.26
CA PRO A 146 -5.91 -12.56 1.19
C PRO A 146 -4.41 -12.86 1.16
N GLU A 147 -3.85 -12.97 -0.03
CA GLU A 147 -2.43 -13.27 -0.22
C GLU A 147 -1.54 -12.07 0.09
N ILE A 148 -0.36 -12.34 0.66
CA ILE A 148 0.63 -11.32 0.99
C ILE A 148 1.30 -10.76 -0.28
N HIS A 149 1.76 -9.51 -0.24
CA HIS A 149 2.66 -8.96 -1.26
C HIS A 149 4.06 -9.60 -1.10
N GLY A 150 4.23 -10.81 -1.65
CA GLY A 150 5.45 -11.58 -1.54
C GLY A 150 5.42 -12.86 -2.38
N SER A 151 6.56 -13.53 -2.51
CA SER A 151 6.66 -14.82 -3.20
C SER A 151 6.08 -15.97 -2.37
N TRP A 152 5.67 -17.07 -3.03
CA TRP A 152 5.10 -18.28 -2.39
C TRP A 152 3.77 -18.06 -1.63
N SER A 153 3.12 -16.91 -1.84
CA SER A 153 1.90 -16.44 -1.15
C SER A 153 0.72 -17.42 -1.14
N LEU A 154 0.50 -18.14 -2.25
CA LEU A 154 -0.58 -19.13 -2.42
C LEU A 154 -0.56 -20.23 -1.34
N LEU A 155 0.60 -20.53 -0.73
CA LEU A 155 0.69 -21.53 0.33
C LEU A 155 -0.13 -21.17 1.58
N ASN A 156 -0.64 -19.94 1.71
CA ASN A 156 -1.62 -19.57 2.75
C ASN A 156 -2.96 -20.35 2.65
N SER A 157 -3.18 -21.09 1.56
CA SER A 157 -4.37 -21.90 1.28
C SER A 157 -4.13 -23.41 1.30
N LEU A 158 -2.87 -23.85 1.51
CA LEU A 158 -2.42 -25.22 1.22
C LEU A 158 -3.24 -26.33 1.91
N ASP A 159 -3.59 -26.14 3.18
CA ASP A 159 -4.41 -27.10 3.95
C ASP A 159 -5.84 -27.28 3.40
N GLY A 160 -6.30 -26.36 2.54
CA GLY A 160 -7.59 -26.42 1.87
C GLY A 160 -7.59 -27.14 0.52
N TRP A 161 -6.41 -27.50 -0.02
CA TRP A 161 -6.26 -28.06 -1.37
C TRP A 161 -6.80 -29.49 -1.46
N LYS A 162 -7.39 -29.84 -2.62
CA LYS A 162 -7.95 -31.18 -2.87
C LYS A 162 -7.73 -31.64 -4.30
N TRP A 163 -7.58 -32.95 -4.46
CA TRP A 163 -7.76 -33.63 -5.75
C TRP A 163 -9.25 -33.87 -6.00
N THR A 164 -9.77 -33.45 -7.15
CA THR A 164 -11.21 -33.49 -7.49
C THR A 164 -11.58 -34.59 -8.50
N CYS A 165 -10.59 -35.18 -9.18
CA CYS A 165 -10.76 -36.25 -10.16
C CYS A 165 -10.74 -37.66 -9.53
N LYS A 166 -10.99 -38.68 -10.36
CA LYS A 166 -11.00 -40.11 -10.02
C LYS A 166 -9.98 -40.88 -10.84
#